data_AF-A0A966R6M7-F1
#
_entry.id   AF-A0A966R6M7-F1
#
_cell.length_a   1.000
_cell.length_b   1.000
_cell.length_c   1.000
_cell.angle_alpha   90.00
_cell.angle_beta   90.00
_cell.angle_gamma   90.00
#
_symmetry.space_group_name_H-M   'P 1'
#
loop_
_entity.id
_entity.type
_entity.pdbx_description
1 polymer ?
#
loop_
_entity_poly.entity_id
_entity_poly.type
_entity_poly.pdbx_seq_one_letter_code
_entity_poly.pdbx_strand_id
1 'polypeptide(L)'
;KRIVASTLVSAMTMFATGALASEDHGAATLTGEHLKLVYVDHTLAGSIADRPLYASPLEKGFGIRLVHRASEQDFTSVFTKQPDGATRGEVGSIDSAGTKTAAVFTITEALPEEGKIRGTLDNDSFEITITSEGVVDHHFVNPLYTVAINGKTYRYKLENGKACIGCSMKISYVVLGMLRVNGKI
;
A
#
# COMPACT_ATOMS: atom_id res chain seq x y z
N LYS A 1 -25.24 72.71 11.97
CA LYS A 1 -25.14 72.21 10.58
C LYS A 1 -23.65 71.98 10.27
N ARG A 2 -23.33 70.87 9.56
CA ARG A 2 -22.00 70.33 9.18
C ARG A 2 -21.42 69.42 10.27
N ILE A 3 -21.74 68.13 10.30
CA ILE A 3 -21.35 66.98 9.44
C ILE A 3 -19.84 66.68 9.54
N VAL A 4 -19.60 65.53 10.17
CA VAL A 4 -18.36 64.79 10.42
C VAL A 4 -17.73 64.31 9.11
N ALA A 5 -16.40 64.31 9.01
CA ALA A 5 -15.68 63.53 8.01
C ALA A 5 -14.43 62.90 8.64
N SER A 6 -14.64 61.81 9.38
CA SER A 6 -13.58 60.88 9.77
C SER A 6 -13.28 59.98 8.57
N THR A 7 -12.15 60.21 7.91
CA THR A 7 -11.65 59.35 6.85
C THR A 7 -11.08 58.09 7.48
N LEU A 8 -11.88 57.02 7.53
CA LEU A 8 -11.44 55.68 7.90
C LEU A 8 -10.70 55.08 6.70
N VAL A 9 -9.37 55.02 6.78
CA VAL A 9 -8.54 54.33 5.79
C VAL A 9 -8.67 52.82 6.04
N SER A 10 -9.59 52.17 5.33
CA SER A 10 -9.63 50.71 5.24
C SER A 10 -8.45 50.23 4.39
N ALA A 11 -7.35 49.88 5.06
CA ALA A 11 -6.31 49.05 4.46
C ALA A 11 -6.88 47.64 4.27
N MET A 12 -7.43 47.35 3.09
CA MET A 12 -7.72 45.99 2.64
C MET A 12 -6.38 45.26 2.48
N THR A 13 -5.97 44.54 3.52
CA THR A 13 -4.94 43.52 3.42
C THR A 13 -5.53 42.38 2.58
N MET A 14 -5.26 42.38 1.28
CA MET A 14 -5.41 41.18 0.47
C MET A 14 -4.42 40.14 1.02
N PHE A 15 -4.90 39.30 1.93
CA PHE A 15 -4.28 38.00 2.13
C PHE A 15 -4.49 37.24 0.83
N ALA A 16 -3.48 37.26 -0.02
CA ALA A 16 -3.29 36.21 -1.00
C ALA A 16 -3.13 34.92 -0.20
N THR A 17 -4.25 34.24 0.06
CA THR A 17 -4.24 32.83 0.38
C THR A 17 -3.66 32.15 -0.84
N GLY A 18 -2.34 31.97 -0.83
CA GLY A 18 -1.68 30.99 -1.67
C GLY A 18 -2.39 29.68 -1.38
N ALA A 19 -3.23 29.25 -2.32
CA ALA A 19 -3.66 27.88 -2.38
C ALA A 19 -2.38 27.07 -2.57
N LEU A 20 -1.82 26.59 -1.46
CA LEU A 20 -0.90 25.47 -1.48
C LEU A 20 -1.72 24.30 -2.01
N ALA A 21 -1.76 24.17 -3.33
CA ALA A 21 -2.03 22.90 -3.97
C ALA A 21 -0.83 21.98 -3.63
N SER A 22 -0.82 21.52 -2.38
CA SER A 22 -0.20 20.26 -2.03
C SER A 22 -0.87 19.25 -2.95
N GLU A 23 -0.14 18.67 -3.89
CA GLU A 23 -0.56 17.42 -4.50
C GLU A 23 -0.92 16.48 -3.34
N ASP A 24 -2.20 16.16 -3.22
CA ASP A 24 -2.81 15.61 -2.02
C ASP A 24 -2.35 14.17 -1.80
N HIS A 25 -1.15 14.00 -1.24
CA HIS A 25 -0.65 12.74 -0.71
C HIS A 25 -1.09 12.59 0.75
N GLY A 26 -2.39 12.77 1.00
CA GLY A 26 -3.01 12.51 2.29
C GLY A 26 -2.70 11.09 2.78
N ALA A 27 -2.65 10.93 4.11
CA ALA A 27 -2.45 9.62 4.70
C ALA A 27 -3.70 8.75 4.48
N ALA A 28 -3.51 7.59 3.87
CA ALA A 28 -4.55 6.60 3.67
C ALA A 28 -4.40 5.47 4.70
N THR A 29 -5.47 4.71 4.93
CA THR A 29 -5.45 3.56 5.84
C THR A 29 -5.75 2.30 5.07
N LEU A 30 -4.96 1.24 5.28
CA LEU A 30 -5.22 -0.06 4.69
C LEU A 30 -5.85 -0.97 5.76
N THR A 31 -7.12 -1.32 5.55
CA THR A 31 -7.95 -2.10 6.47
C THR A 31 -8.30 -3.46 5.88
N GLY A 32 -8.58 -4.42 6.75
CA GLY A 32 -8.81 -5.82 6.40
C GLY A 32 -8.66 -6.72 7.62
N GLU A 33 -8.91 -8.01 7.45
CA GLU A 33 -8.71 -8.98 8.53
C GLU A 33 -7.25 -9.01 8.96
N HIS A 34 -6.97 -8.68 10.22
CA HIS A 34 -5.62 -8.55 10.79
C HIS A 34 -4.77 -7.40 10.25
N LEU A 35 -5.32 -6.43 9.52
CA LEU A 35 -4.54 -5.30 8.99
C LEU A 35 -4.77 -4.03 9.81
N LYS A 36 -3.66 -3.39 10.21
CA LYS A 36 -3.62 -2.05 10.77
C LYS A 36 -2.45 -1.30 10.18
N LEU A 37 -2.63 -0.78 8.97
CA LEU A 37 -1.56 -0.13 8.20
C LEU A 37 -1.96 1.27 7.77
N VAL A 38 -0.98 2.17 7.79
CA VAL A 38 -1.07 3.51 7.21
C VAL A 38 -0.24 3.52 5.93
N TYR A 39 -0.77 4.14 4.89
CA TYR A 39 -0.15 4.31 3.59
C TYR A 39 0.07 5.79 3.31
N VAL A 40 1.34 6.20 3.18
CA VAL A 40 1.73 7.58 2.88
C VAL A 40 2.85 7.53 1.87
N ASP A 41 2.73 8.28 0.78
CA ASP A 41 3.76 8.38 -0.26
C ASP A 41 4.43 7.03 -0.58
N HIS A 42 3.62 6.07 -1.05
CA HIS A 42 4.08 4.74 -1.46
C HIS A 42 4.73 3.89 -0.35
N THR A 43 4.67 4.34 0.90
CA THR A 43 5.22 3.69 2.09
C THR A 43 4.08 3.13 2.93
N LEU A 44 4.28 1.93 3.49
CA LEU A 44 3.37 1.28 4.42
C LEU A 44 4.03 1.18 5.79
N ALA A 45 3.30 1.51 6.85
CA ALA A 45 3.76 1.32 8.22
C ALA A 45 2.60 0.86 9.12
N GLY A 46 2.90 0.01 10.10
CA GLY A 46 1.91 -0.45 11.08
C GLY A 46 2.11 -1.92 11.41
N SER A 47 1.04 -2.71 11.39
CA SER A 47 1.11 -4.13 11.69
C SER A 47 0.17 -4.98 10.83
N ILE A 48 0.59 -6.22 10.59
CA ILE A 48 -0.26 -7.31 10.09
C ILE A 48 -0.23 -8.42 11.14
N ALA A 49 -1.42 -8.82 11.60
CA ALA A 49 -1.62 -9.59 12.82
C ALA A 49 -0.96 -8.89 14.02
N ASP A 50 0.04 -9.51 14.61
CA ASP A 50 0.83 -9.01 15.74
C ASP A 50 2.24 -8.56 15.31
N ARG A 51 2.55 -8.58 14.00
CA ARG A 51 3.88 -8.26 13.49
C ARG A 51 3.97 -6.82 13.01
N PRO A 52 4.79 -5.96 13.66
CA PRO A 52 5.05 -4.62 13.17
C PRO A 52 5.88 -4.68 11.90
N LEU A 53 5.58 -3.79 10.95
CA LEU A 53 6.28 -3.70 9.68
C LEU A 53 6.41 -2.25 9.20
N TYR A 54 7.40 -2.06 8.33
CA TYR A 54 7.63 -0.87 7.55
C TYR A 54 8.04 -1.28 6.15
N ALA A 55 7.35 -0.79 5.12
CA ALA A 55 7.68 -1.06 3.74
C ALA A 55 7.83 0.24 2.96
N SER A 56 8.97 0.45 2.31
CA SER A 56 9.29 1.67 1.58
C SER A 56 9.69 1.38 0.14
N PRO A 57 9.44 2.30 -0.82
CA PRO A 57 9.94 2.16 -2.17
C PRO A 57 11.47 1.95 -2.21
N LEU A 58 11.95 1.29 -3.27
CA LEU A 58 13.39 1.28 -3.55
C LEU A 58 13.81 2.64 -4.09
N GLU A 59 15.04 3.07 -3.78
CA GLU A 59 15.59 4.35 -4.28
C GLU A 59 15.72 4.38 -5.80
N LYS A 60 15.89 3.20 -6.43
CA LYS A 60 16.07 3.05 -7.87
C LYS A 60 15.17 1.95 -8.40
N GLY A 61 14.41 2.29 -9.45
CA GLY A 61 13.57 1.34 -10.19
C GLY A 61 12.27 0.96 -9.48
N PHE A 62 11.56 0.00 -10.09
CA PHE A 62 10.32 -0.53 -9.53
C PHE A 62 10.61 -1.55 -8.43
N GLY A 63 10.13 -1.27 -7.22
CA GLY A 63 10.11 -2.26 -6.15
C GLY A 63 9.67 -1.68 -4.81
N ILE A 64 9.69 -2.53 -3.80
CA ILE A 64 9.47 -2.16 -2.39
C ILE A 64 10.38 -3.01 -1.50
N ARG A 65 10.98 -2.39 -0.48
CA ARG A 65 11.68 -3.05 0.61
C ARG A 65 10.75 -3.16 1.78
N LEU A 66 10.58 -4.36 2.32
CA LEU A 66 9.80 -4.66 3.51
C LEU A 66 10.75 -4.98 4.66
N VAL A 67 10.57 -4.32 5.80
CA VAL A 67 11.21 -4.62 7.07
C VAL A 67 10.11 -4.99 8.07
N HIS A 68 10.28 -6.07 8.82
CA HIS A 68 9.39 -6.41 9.93
C HIS A 68 10.16 -7.12 11.04
N ARG A 69 9.52 -7.25 12.21
CA ARG A 69 10.10 -7.95 13.35
C ARG A 69 9.29 -9.18 13.72
N ALA A 70 9.97 -10.30 13.96
CA ALA A 70 9.39 -11.55 14.46
C ALA A 70 10.35 -12.20 15.44
N SER A 71 9.87 -12.62 16.62
CA SER A 71 10.68 -13.25 17.67
C SER A 71 11.98 -12.50 17.95
N GLU A 72 11.86 -11.18 18.13
CA GLU A 72 12.96 -10.23 18.40
C GLU A 72 14.02 -10.10 17.29
N GLN A 73 13.78 -10.69 16.12
CA GLN A 73 14.65 -10.61 14.95
C GLN A 73 14.02 -9.74 13.88
N ASP A 74 14.85 -8.91 13.24
CA ASP A 74 14.43 -8.08 12.11
C ASP A 74 14.67 -8.84 10.81
N PHE A 75 13.67 -8.83 9.94
CA PHE A 75 13.68 -9.45 8.63
C PHE A 75 13.56 -8.37 7.58
N THR A 76 14.43 -8.43 6.56
CA THR A 76 14.40 -7.52 5.42
C THR A 76 14.19 -8.32 4.14
N SER A 77 13.23 -7.85 3.35
CA SER A 77 12.80 -8.49 2.11
C SER A 77 12.65 -7.45 1.02
N VAL A 78 12.88 -7.85 -0.23
CA VAL A 78 12.77 -6.96 -1.39
C VAL A 78 11.90 -7.63 -2.45
N PHE A 79 10.92 -6.87 -2.93
CA PHE A 79 10.13 -7.20 -4.11
C PHE A 79 10.55 -6.28 -5.25
N THR A 80 11.02 -6.86 -6.34
CA THR A 80 11.57 -6.12 -7.47
C THR A 80 11.49 -6.91 -8.77
N LYS A 81 11.65 -6.20 -9.89
CA LYS A 81 11.77 -6.81 -11.22
C LYS A 81 13.11 -7.54 -11.34
N GLN A 82 13.06 -8.73 -11.90
CA GLN A 82 14.17 -9.66 -12.03
C GLN A 82 14.76 -9.60 -13.44
N PRO A 83 15.98 -10.15 -13.67
CA PRO A 83 16.59 -10.19 -14.99
C PRO A 83 15.78 -10.98 -16.03
N ASP A 84 15.01 -11.98 -15.58
CA ASP A 84 14.10 -12.78 -16.42
C ASP A 84 12.79 -12.03 -16.77
N GLY A 85 12.64 -10.78 -16.31
CA GLY A 85 11.48 -9.93 -16.54
C GLY A 85 10.35 -10.12 -15.52
N ALA A 86 10.36 -11.19 -14.73
CA ALA A 86 9.36 -11.43 -13.69
C ALA A 86 9.50 -10.42 -12.55
N THR A 87 8.42 -10.16 -11.81
CA THR A 87 8.47 -9.34 -10.60
C THR A 87 8.24 -10.24 -9.40
N ARG A 88 9.25 -10.44 -8.55
CA ARG A 88 9.19 -11.38 -7.42
C ARG A 88 9.88 -10.83 -6.18
N GLY A 89 9.53 -11.41 -5.03
CA GLY A 89 10.15 -11.15 -3.74
C GLY A 89 9.83 -12.25 -2.75
N GLU A 90 10.68 -12.45 -1.76
CA GLU A 90 10.49 -13.41 -0.69
C GLU A 90 10.27 -12.67 0.62
N VAL A 91 9.24 -13.04 1.39
CA VAL A 91 9.04 -12.56 2.76
C VAL A 91 9.51 -13.66 3.70
N GLY A 92 10.63 -13.45 4.39
CA GLY A 92 11.16 -14.39 5.39
C GLY A 92 10.70 -14.03 6.80
N SER A 93 10.50 -15.00 7.69
CA SER A 93 10.10 -14.75 9.08
C SER A 93 10.40 -15.95 9.99
N ILE A 94 9.93 -15.89 11.23
CA ILE A 94 9.94 -17.00 12.19
C ILE A 94 8.50 -17.27 12.68
N ASP A 95 8.11 -18.54 12.75
CA ASP A 95 6.80 -18.94 13.29
C ASP A 95 6.78 -18.98 14.83
N SER A 96 5.64 -19.32 15.42
CA SER A 96 5.49 -19.42 16.89
C SER A 96 6.31 -20.53 17.53
N ALA A 97 6.79 -21.51 16.75
CA ALA A 97 7.65 -22.59 17.22
C ALA A 97 9.14 -22.22 17.10
N GLY A 98 9.48 -21.04 16.59
CA GLY A 98 10.86 -20.63 16.35
C GLY A 98 11.43 -21.12 15.01
N THR A 99 10.61 -21.73 14.16
CA THR A 99 11.04 -22.25 12.85
C THR A 99 11.07 -21.11 11.84
N LYS A 100 12.15 -21.03 11.05
CA LYS A 100 12.22 -20.08 9.93
C LYS A 100 11.22 -20.48 8.85
N THR A 101 10.47 -19.50 8.37
CA THR A 101 9.49 -19.66 7.28
C THR A 101 9.75 -18.61 6.21
N ALA A 102 9.43 -18.91 4.96
CA ALA A 102 9.48 -17.95 3.88
C ALA A 102 8.24 -18.09 3.00
N ALA A 103 7.81 -16.97 2.40
CA ALA A 103 6.74 -16.91 1.43
C ALA A 103 7.28 -16.28 0.14
N VAL A 104 7.18 -16.99 -0.98
CA VAL A 104 7.68 -16.52 -2.28
C VAL A 104 6.53 -15.93 -3.08
N PHE A 105 6.54 -14.62 -3.29
CA PHE A 105 5.49 -13.92 -4.04
C PHE A 105 5.99 -13.53 -5.42
N THR A 106 5.32 -14.01 -6.46
CA THR A 106 5.67 -13.75 -7.86
C THR A 106 4.47 -13.22 -8.61
N ILE A 107 4.64 -12.10 -9.32
CA ILE A 107 3.64 -11.60 -10.27
C ILE A 107 3.97 -12.14 -11.66
N THR A 108 2.98 -12.79 -12.27
CA THR A 108 3.05 -13.30 -13.64
C THR A 108 2.40 -12.33 -14.62
N GLU A 109 1.35 -11.62 -14.20
CA GLU A 109 0.59 -10.72 -15.07
C GLU A 109 -0.06 -9.59 -14.26
N ALA A 110 -0.11 -8.39 -14.84
CA ALA A 110 -0.89 -7.27 -14.34
C ALA A 110 -1.73 -6.70 -15.49
N LEU A 111 -3.04 -6.62 -15.28
CA LEU A 111 -4.03 -6.20 -16.27
C LEU A 111 -4.75 -4.95 -15.72
N PRO A 112 -4.19 -3.74 -15.97
CA PRO A 112 -4.69 -2.51 -15.35
C PRO A 112 -6.14 -2.20 -15.72
N GLU A 113 -6.49 -2.38 -17.00
CA GLU A 113 -7.84 -2.13 -17.53
C GLU A 113 -8.90 -3.07 -16.96
N GLU A 114 -8.49 -4.29 -16.54
CA GLU A 114 -9.38 -5.25 -15.90
C GLU A 114 -9.36 -5.14 -14.36
N GLY A 115 -8.47 -4.33 -13.80
CA GLY A 115 -8.23 -4.28 -12.36
C GLY A 115 -7.75 -5.63 -11.81
N LYS A 116 -6.90 -6.37 -12.54
CA LYS A 116 -6.44 -7.70 -12.10
C LYS A 116 -4.93 -7.79 -11.96
N ILE A 117 -4.49 -8.58 -10.99
CA ILE A 117 -3.10 -9.00 -10.81
C ILE A 117 -3.10 -10.51 -10.63
N ARG A 118 -2.30 -11.23 -11.42
CA ARG A 118 -2.14 -12.68 -11.32
C ARG A 118 -0.71 -13.03 -10.94
N GLY A 119 -0.57 -14.13 -10.22
CA GLY A 119 0.72 -14.54 -9.71
C GLY A 119 0.67 -15.86 -8.97
N THR A 120 1.75 -16.12 -8.25
CA THR A 120 1.85 -17.23 -7.32
C THR A 120 2.33 -16.73 -5.96
N LEU A 121 1.79 -17.34 -4.91
CA LEU A 121 2.33 -17.24 -3.56
C LEU A 121 2.76 -18.65 -3.17
N ASP A 122 4.06 -18.83 -2.97
CA ASP A 122 4.72 -20.12 -3.02
C ASP A 122 4.44 -20.82 -4.37
N ASN A 123 3.70 -21.92 -4.34
CA ASN A 123 3.30 -22.68 -5.53
C ASN A 123 1.81 -22.51 -5.87
N ASP A 124 1.06 -21.74 -5.07
CA ASP A 124 -0.37 -21.57 -5.24
C ASP A 124 -0.66 -20.36 -6.12
N SER A 125 -1.34 -20.59 -7.25
CA SER A 125 -1.77 -19.51 -8.13
C SER A 125 -2.82 -18.64 -7.45
N PHE A 126 -2.72 -17.33 -7.63
CA PHE A 126 -3.76 -16.40 -7.20
C PHE A 126 -4.16 -15.44 -8.32
N GLU A 127 -5.38 -14.92 -8.20
CA GLU A 127 -5.86 -13.74 -8.92
C GLU A 127 -6.39 -12.72 -7.89
N ILE A 128 -5.79 -11.54 -7.90
CA ILE A 128 -6.27 -10.38 -7.15
C ILE A 128 -7.16 -9.58 -8.07
N THR A 129 -8.42 -9.40 -7.68
CA THR A 129 -9.35 -8.46 -8.31
C THR A 129 -9.37 -7.16 -7.51
N ILE A 130 -9.23 -6.05 -8.22
CA ILE A 130 -9.24 -4.68 -7.68
C ILE A 130 -10.54 -4.03 -8.14
N THR A 131 -11.43 -3.73 -7.19
CA THR A 131 -12.56 -2.85 -7.43
C THR A 131 -12.28 -1.49 -6.78
N SER A 132 -12.93 -0.43 -7.27
CA SER A 132 -12.68 0.93 -6.78
C SER A 132 -13.93 1.80 -6.93
N GLU A 133 -13.94 2.94 -6.24
CA GLU A 133 -15.01 3.94 -6.34
C GLU A 133 -14.90 4.76 -7.63
N GLY A 134 -13.79 4.62 -8.35
CA GLY A 134 -13.52 5.24 -9.64
C GLY A 134 -12.04 5.14 -9.99
N VAL A 135 -11.71 5.55 -11.21
CA VAL A 135 -10.31 5.67 -11.67
C VAL A 135 -10.05 7.12 -12.05
N VAL A 136 -9.01 7.72 -11.49
CA VAL A 136 -8.58 9.09 -11.78
C VAL A 136 -7.08 9.07 -12.07
N ASP A 137 -6.67 9.59 -13.22
CA ASP A 137 -5.25 9.64 -13.65
C ASP A 137 -4.53 8.29 -13.51
N HIS A 138 -5.18 7.20 -13.94
CA HIS A 138 -4.68 5.81 -13.81
C HIS A 138 -4.53 5.29 -12.37
N HIS A 139 -5.17 5.94 -11.41
CA HIS A 139 -5.22 5.49 -10.02
C HIS A 139 -6.62 5.02 -9.63
N PHE A 140 -6.70 3.84 -9.03
CA PHE A 140 -7.90 3.34 -8.38
C PHE A 140 -8.16 4.16 -7.11
N VAL A 141 -9.36 4.73 -6.98
CA VAL A 141 -9.80 5.50 -5.81
C VAL A 141 -10.43 4.56 -4.79
N ASN A 142 -9.93 4.59 -3.56
CA ASN A 142 -10.36 3.74 -2.45
C ASN A 142 -10.44 2.24 -2.80
N PRO A 143 -9.38 1.64 -3.38
CA PRO A 143 -9.44 0.30 -3.94
C PRO A 143 -9.71 -0.78 -2.89
N LEU A 144 -10.59 -1.71 -3.23
CA LEU A 144 -10.82 -2.97 -2.55
C LEU A 144 -10.12 -4.09 -3.31
N TYR A 145 -9.22 -4.78 -2.62
CA TYR A 145 -8.49 -5.93 -3.11
C TYR A 145 -9.20 -7.20 -2.64
N THR A 146 -9.54 -8.09 -3.56
CA THR A 146 -10.09 -9.42 -3.26
C THR A 146 -9.22 -10.48 -3.91
N VAL A 147 -8.80 -11.48 -3.14
CA VAL A 147 -7.98 -12.58 -3.65
C VAL A 147 -8.48 -13.91 -3.09
N ALA A 148 -8.57 -14.92 -3.96
CA ALA A 148 -8.83 -16.30 -3.56
C ALA A 148 -7.52 -17.09 -3.64
N ILE A 149 -7.13 -17.71 -2.53
CA ILE A 149 -5.95 -18.59 -2.46
C ILE A 149 -6.22 -19.70 -1.44
N ASN A 150 -5.87 -20.94 -1.78
CA ASN A 150 -6.08 -22.13 -0.94
C ASN A 150 -7.53 -22.29 -0.45
N GLY A 151 -8.49 -22.01 -1.34
CA GLY A 151 -9.93 -22.11 -1.04
C GLY A 151 -10.46 -21.03 -0.09
N LYS A 152 -9.63 -20.08 0.35
CA LYS A 152 -10.02 -18.96 1.21
C LYS A 152 -10.01 -17.66 0.42
N THR A 153 -10.94 -16.77 0.74
CA THR A 153 -11.02 -15.43 0.16
C THR A 153 -10.53 -14.39 1.17
N TYR A 154 -9.52 -13.61 0.79
CA TYR A 154 -9.00 -12.51 1.57
C TYR A 154 -9.41 -11.18 0.95
N ARG A 155 -9.73 -10.21 1.80
CA ARG A 155 -10.14 -8.86 1.39
C ARG A 155 -9.42 -7.81 2.22
N TYR A 156 -8.94 -6.78 1.55
CA TYR A 156 -8.38 -5.60 2.19
C TYR A 156 -8.68 -4.36 1.34
N LYS A 157 -8.89 -3.21 1.98
CA LYS A 157 -9.27 -1.95 1.32
C LYS A 157 -8.27 -0.86 1.69
N LEU A 158 -7.87 -0.06 0.70
CA LEU A 158 -7.20 1.21 0.93
C LEU A 158 -8.28 2.29 1.05
N GLU A 159 -8.40 2.91 2.21
CA GLU A 159 -9.40 3.93 2.52
C GLU A 159 -8.76 5.32 2.49
N ASN A 160 -9.49 6.28 1.94
CA ASN A 160 -9.05 7.66 1.76
C ASN A 160 -7.73 7.76 0.97
N GLY A 161 -7.58 6.92 -0.05
CA GLY A 161 -6.33 6.77 -0.78
C GLY A 161 -6.52 6.41 -2.24
N LYS A 162 -5.43 6.55 -3.00
CA LYS A 162 -5.35 6.18 -4.41
C LYS A 162 -4.17 5.26 -4.63
N ALA A 163 -4.31 4.28 -5.51
CA ALA A 163 -3.20 3.41 -5.90
C ALA A 163 -3.26 3.11 -7.41
N CYS A 164 -2.14 3.28 -8.11
CA CYS A 164 -2.00 2.73 -9.46
C CYS A 164 -1.78 1.21 -9.41
N ILE A 165 -1.81 0.52 -10.56
CA ILE A 165 -1.58 -0.94 -10.61
C ILE A 165 -0.24 -1.36 -9.97
N GLY A 166 0.81 -0.58 -10.16
CA GLY A 166 2.13 -0.85 -9.59
C GLY A 166 2.15 -0.72 -8.07
N CYS A 167 1.40 0.25 -7.52
CA CYS A 167 1.20 0.39 -6.08
C CYS A 167 0.39 -0.78 -5.52
N SER A 168 -0.67 -1.16 -6.22
CA SER A 168 -1.49 -2.33 -5.89
C SER A 168 -0.67 -3.61 -5.82
N MET A 169 0.27 -3.83 -6.76
CA MET A 169 1.22 -4.95 -6.71
C MET A 169 2.10 -4.93 -5.44
N LYS A 170 2.66 -3.77 -5.08
CA LYS A 170 3.52 -3.61 -3.88
C LYS A 170 2.72 -3.80 -2.59
N ILE A 171 1.51 -3.24 -2.50
CA ILE A 171 0.60 -3.43 -1.38
C ILE A 171 0.27 -4.93 -1.24
N SER A 172 -0.07 -5.59 -2.34
CA SER A 172 -0.40 -7.02 -2.36
C SER A 172 0.75 -7.90 -1.90
N TYR A 173 1.98 -7.59 -2.34
CA TYR A 173 3.19 -8.28 -1.89
C TYR A 173 3.34 -8.19 -0.36
N VAL A 174 3.24 -6.99 0.21
CA VAL A 174 3.36 -6.78 1.66
C VAL A 174 2.26 -7.52 2.42
N VAL A 175 1.01 -7.35 2.00
CA VAL A 175 -0.14 -7.94 2.71
C VAL A 175 -0.12 -9.46 2.65
N LEU A 176 -0.05 -10.03 1.44
CA LEU A 176 -0.17 -11.48 1.26
C LEU A 176 1.07 -12.21 1.76
N GLY A 177 2.26 -11.65 1.51
CA GLY A 177 3.51 -12.21 2.03
C GLY A 177 3.51 -12.25 3.56
N MET A 178 3.09 -11.16 4.22
CA MET A 178 3.01 -11.12 5.69
C MET A 178 1.93 -12.05 6.25
N LEU A 179 0.73 -12.08 5.68
CA LEU A 179 -0.32 -13.00 6.14
C LEU A 179 0.13 -14.46 6.02
N ARG A 180 0.83 -14.82 4.94
CA ARG A 180 1.36 -16.17 4.71
C ARG A 180 2.40 -16.58 5.77
N VAL A 181 3.41 -15.76 6.04
CA VAL A 181 4.42 -16.07 7.07
C VAL A 181 3.89 -16.00 8.51
N ASN A 182 2.69 -15.46 8.70
CA ASN A 182 1.96 -15.49 9.96
C ASN A 182 1.00 -16.69 10.08
N GLY A 183 0.97 -17.59 9.09
CA GLY A 183 0.04 -18.72 9.07
C GLY A 183 -1.43 -18.30 8.98
N LYS A 184 -1.70 -17.09 8.45
CA LYS A 184 -3.06 -16.58 8.22
C LYS A 184 -3.56 -16.89 6.81
N ILE A 185 -2.70 -17.40 5.93
CA ILE A 185 -3.01 -17.95 4.61
C ILE A 185 -2.57 -19.40 4.53
#